data_AF-A0AAN0JLR7-F1
#
_entry.id   AF-A0AAN0JLR7-F1
#
_cell.length_a   1.000
_cell.length_b   1.000
_cell.length_c   1.000
_cell.angle_alpha   90.00
_cell.angle_beta   90.00
_cell.angle_gamma   90.00
#
_symmetry.space_group_name_H-M   'P 1'
#
loop_
_entity.id
_entity.type
_entity.pdbx_description
1 polymer ?
#
loop_
_entity_poly.entity_id
_entity_poly.type
_entity_poly.pdbx_seq_one_letter_code
_entity_poly.pdbx_strand_id
1 'polypeptide(L)'
;MPAAAAANRGNPPPLPRGWEERRDAQGRSYYVDHNSRTTSWERPEPLPAGWERRTDPRGRVYFVDHNTRTTTWQKPTVESLRNYQQWQERTTANLQERSQQHSQRFLLGTSRPPDAGSTADSASTAAPPPKNNAIAPLPDNWEKRLLPNGRVYFVNHKSKTTQWEDPRLSMTDQLPLPLGWEMRFTEQNVKYFVDHNSRTTTFQDPRKSADDGKGGGPIGQYGVAMQYERSFKWKVGHFRTLCSNNALPQHIKIHCSRDTIFEDSFQQVMRFQSQDLRRRLYIMFRGEEGLDYGGVAREWFFHLSHQMLNPMYCLFEYVGDKNYQLQINPASGVNPEHLQYFRFIGRIVAMALYHGKFIDNGFSMAFYKQLLHKKLSLKDLEHIDPEFYNSLVWIRDNNIEECGLEMYFAQDYDVLGVVNSHELVEGGADKLVTDENKHEYIDLVLQWRFSRGVKDQTKSFMEGFEEVVPIEWISIFDERELELMLCGMQEIDVNEWERNTIYRNYTRGTKQIQWFWQTVREMDNEKRVRLLQFVTGTCRLPVGGFVELMGSNGPQKFCIDRVGKETWLPRSHTCFNRLDLPPYKSYDQLKEKLLFAIEETEGFGQE
;
A
#
# COMPACT_ATOMS: atom_id res chain seq x y z
N MET A 1 10.32 48.02 -22.94
CA MET A 1 11.69 47.51 -22.77
C MET A 1 12.25 48.00 -21.45
N PRO A 2 12.51 47.13 -20.47
CA PRO A 2 13.43 47.41 -19.37
C PRO A 2 14.72 46.58 -19.52
N ALA A 3 15.84 47.20 -19.17
CA ALA A 3 17.18 46.66 -19.26
C ALA A 3 17.44 45.54 -18.25
N ALA A 4 18.04 44.44 -18.72
CA ALA A 4 18.47 43.33 -17.90
C ALA A 4 19.68 43.72 -17.03
N ALA A 5 19.57 43.46 -15.72
CA ALA A 5 20.64 43.61 -14.76
C ALA A 5 21.77 42.59 -15.04
N ALA A 6 23.00 43.09 -15.18
CA ALA A 6 24.19 42.27 -15.35
C ALA A 6 24.52 41.54 -14.04
N ALA A 7 24.36 40.22 -14.03
CA ALA A 7 24.78 39.35 -12.95
C ALA A 7 26.32 39.27 -12.86
N ASN A 8 26.80 39.35 -11.64
CA ASN A 8 28.19 39.34 -11.20
C ASN A 8 28.93 38.07 -11.71
N ARG A 9 29.93 38.22 -12.59
CA ARG A 9 30.78 37.11 -13.07
C ARG A 9 31.83 36.75 -12.01
N GLY A 10 31.44 35.91 -11.05
CA GLY A 10 32.40 35.19 -10.21
C GLY A 10 33.20 34.17 -11.04
N ASN A 11 34.49 34.01 -10.74
CA ASN A 11 35.34 32.99 -11.35
C ASN A 11 34.69 31.60 -11.19
N PRO A 12 34.58 30.78 -12.25
CA PRO A 12 33.91 29.49 -12.14
C PRO A 12 34.75 28.51 -11.28
N PRO A 13 34.12 27.63 -10.50
CA PRO A 13 34.79 26.78 -9.51
C PRO A 13 35.85 25.86 -10.17
N PRO A 14 36.95 25.54 -9.48
CA PRO A 14 38.05 24.77 -10.06
C PRO A 14 37.59 23.40 -10.59
N LEU A 15 38.13 23.00 -11.73
CA LEU A 15 37.82 21.70 -12.35
C LEU A 15 38.28 20.54 -11.43
N PRO A 16 37.58 19.39 -11.45
CA PRO A 16 38.02 18.20 -10.73
C PRO A 16 39.40 17.75 -11.20
N ARG A 17 40.15 17.11 -10.31
CA ARG A 17 41.50 16.59 -10.64
C ARG A 17 41.45 15.67 -11.87
N GLY A 18 42.29 15.98 -12.85
CA GLY A 18 42.39 15.25 -14.12
C GLY A 18 41.48 15.79 -15.23
N TRP A 19 40.63 16.79 -14.97
CA TRP A 19 39.87 17.48 -16.01
C TRP A 19 40.58 18.74 -16.49
N GLU A 20 40.61 18.95 -17.81
CA GLU A 20 41.18 20.12 -18.47
C GLU A 20 40.12 20.78 -19.35
N GLU A 21 39.97 22.10 -19.28
CA GLU A 21 39.16 22.86 -20.24
C GLU A 21 39.98 23.13 -21.51
N ARG A 22 39.42 22.79 -22.66
CA ARG A 22 39.95 23.08 -24.00
C ARG A 22 38.92 23.85 -24.82
N ARG A 23 39.34 24.42 -25.94
CA ARG A 23 38.46 25.14 -26.87
C ARG A 23 38.56 24.53 -28.26
N ASP A 24 37.42 24.38 -28.92
CA ASP A 24 37.37 23.91 -30.30
C ASP A 24 37.77 25.01 -31.30
N ALA A 25 37.84 24.66 -32.58
CA ALA A 25 38.17 25.60 -33.66
C ALA A 25 37.15 26.75 -33.83
N GLN A 26 35.97 26.63 -33.22
CA GLN A 26 34.89 27.62 -33.23
C GLN A 26 34.87 28.44 -31.92
N GLY A 27 35.83 28.22 -31.02
CA GLY A 27 35.97 28.94 -29.75
C GLY A 27 35.06 28.44 -28.62
N ARG A 28 34.36 27.30 -28.80
CA ARG A 28 33.49 26.71 -27.77
C ARG A 28 34.32 25.90 -26.79
N SER A 29 34.09 26.11 -25.48
CA SER A 29 34.76 25.33 -24.43
C SER A 29 34.23 23.89 -24.38
N TYR A 30 35.14 22.93 -24.27
CA TYR A 30 34.87 21.52 -24.00
C TYR A 30 35.89 21.01 -22.97
N TYR A 31 35.56 19.95 -22.24
CA TYR A 31 36.33 19.48 -21.09
C TYR A 31 36.85 18.06 -21.36
N VAL A 32 38.11 17.81 -21.01
CA VAL A 32 38.80 16.53 -21.24
C VAL A 32 39.16 15.90 -19.92
N ASP A 33 38.68 14.67 -19.65
CA ASP A 33 39.11 13.86 -18.51
C ASP A 33 40.34 13.04 -18.89
N HIS A 34 41.51 13.42 -18.40
CA HIS A 34 42.78 12.72 -18.62
C HIS A 34 42.83 11.36 -17.91
N ASN A 35 41.98 11.12 -16.90
CA ASN A 35 41.95 9.85 -16.19
C ASN A 35 41.18 8.78 -16.97
N SER A 36 40.07 9.15 -17.61
CA SER A 36 39.21 8.24 -18.38
C SER A 36 39.41 8.35 -19.90
N ARG A 37 40.20 9.33 -20.35
CA ARG A 37 40.40 9.70 -21.77
C ARG A 37 39.09 10.01 -22.50
N THR A 38 38.16 10.66 -21.81
CA THR A 38 36.86 11.07 -22.37
C THR A 38 36.78 12.58 -22.51
N THR A 39 35.85 13.05 -23.34
CA THR A 39 35.57 14.48 -23.55
C THR A 39 34.10 14.78 -23.31
N SER A 40 33.80 15.90 -22.66
CA SER A 40 32.44 16.37 -22.40
C SER A 40 32.29 17.83 -22.85
N TRP A 41 31.13 18.20 -23.38
CA TRP A 41 30.79 19.61 -23.63
C TRP A 41 30.32 20.34 -22.36
N GLU A 42 30.00 19.59 -21.32
CA GLU A 42 29.54 20.11 -20.02
C GLU A 42 30.69 20.20 -19.02
N ARG A 43 30.68 21.25 -18.19
CA ARG A 43 31.72 21.47 -17.18
C ARG A 43 31.61 20.39 -16.09
N PRO A 44 32.65 19.58 -15.87
CA PRO A 44 32.64 18.56 -14.84
C PRO A 44 32.67 19.21 -13.45
N GLU A 45 31.72 18.85 -12.59
CA GLU A 45 31.69 19.36 -11.21
C GLU A 45 32.61 18.55 -10.27
N PRO A 46 33.37 19.21 -9.38
CA PRO A 46 34.21 18.53 -8.39
C PRO A 46 33.35 17.74 -7.39
N LEU A 47 33.89 16.62 -6.91
CA LEU A 47 33.22 15.87 -5.85
C LEU A 47 33.17 16.69 -4.55
N PRO A 48 32.09 16.57 -3.76
CA PRO A 48 32.01 17.20 -2.45
C PRO A 48 33.14 16.76 -1.51
N ALA A 49 33.43 17.58 -0.49
CA ALA A 49 34.51 17.29 0.46
C ALA A 49 34.31 15.94 1.17
N GLY A 50 35.39 15.14 1.24
CA GLY A 50 35.37 13.81 1.86
C GLY A 50 34.88 12.67 0.95
N TRP A 51 34.47 12.97 -0.28
CA TRP A 51 34.09 11.96 -1.27
C TRP A 51 35.25 11.59 -2.20
N GLU A 52 35.42 10.29 -2.43
CA GLU A 52 36.44 9.75 -3.32
C GLU A 52 35.79 8.88 -4.42
N ARG A 53 36.17 9.11 -5.68
CA ARG A 53 35.82 8.21 -6.79
C ARG A 53 36.76 7.00 -6.76
N ARG A 54 36.21 5.80 -6.67
CA ARG A 54 36.93 4.54 -6.79
C ARG A 54 36.38 3.70 -7.94
N THR A 55 37.15 2.69 -8.31
CA THR A 55 36.77 1.72 -9.34
C THR A 55 36.90 0.33 -8.76
N ASP A 56 35.88 -0.49 -8.94
CA ASP A 56 35.90 -1.87 -8.46
C ASP A 56 36.77 -2.76 -9.38
N PRO A 57 37.05 -4.02 -8.99
CA PRO A 57 37.82 -4.95 -9.83
C PRO A 57 37.19 -5.27 -11.20
N ARG A 58 35.92 -4.90 -11.42
CA ARG A 58 35.19 -5.08 -12.68
C ARG A 58 35.17 -3.80 -13.53
N GLY A 59 35.91 -2.76 -13.14
CA GLY A 59 36.00 -1.50 -13.88
C GLY A 59 34.83 -0.54 -13.64
N ARG A 60 33.93 -0.83 -12.68
CA ARG A 60 32.75 0.00 -12.37
C ARG A 60 33.13 1.11 -11.39
N VAL A 61 32.64 2.31 -11.66
CA VAL A 61 32.89 3.47 -10.80
C VAL A 61 31.91 3.48 -9.63
N TYR A 62 32.41 3.70 -8.42
CA TYR A 62 31.63 3.94 -7.22
C TYR A 62 32.27 5.06 -6.39
N PHE A 63 31.50 5.64 -5.48
CA PHE A 63 31.92 6.78 -4.67
C PHE A 63 31.94 6.38 -3.19
N VAL A 64 32.99 6.77 -2.48
CA VAL A 64 33.19 6.49 -1.06
C VAL A 64 33.15 7.78 -0.28
N ASP A 65 32.28 7.87 0.72
CA ASP A 65 32.28 8.94 1.70
C ASP A 65 33.16 8.56 2.88
N HIS A 66 34.29 9.24 3.04
CA HIS A 66 35.21 9.00 4.16
C HIS A 66 34.69 9.54 5.49
N ASN A 67 33.70 10.44 5.48
CA ASN A 67 33.12 11.00 6.70
C ASN A 67 32.16 10.00 7.35
N THR A 68 31.24 9.44 6.56
CA THR A 68 30.22 8.49 7.05
C THR A 68 30.64 7.03 6.86
N ARG A 69 31.76 6.77 6.17
CA ARG A 69 32.23 5.43 5.78
C ARG A 69 31.20 4.66 4.96
N THR A 70 30.42 5.37 4.16
CA THR A 70 29.42 4.79 3.26
C THR A 70 29.89 4.80 1.81
N THR A 71 29.23 4.02 0.97
CA THR A 71 29.47 4.01 -0.47
C THR A 71 28.18 4.20 -1.24
N THR A 72 28.26 4.79 -2.43
CA THR A 72 27.14 4.86 -3.37
C THR A 72 27.62 4.70 -4.81
N TRP A 73 26.73 4.25 -5.67
CA TRP A 73 26.96 4.12 -7.11
C TRP A 73 26.61 5.40 -7.89
N GLN A 74 25.84 6.32 -7.29
CA GLN A 74 25.54 7.62 -7.88
C GLN A 74 26.64 8.64 -7.55
N LYS A 75 26.97 9.50 -8.51
CA LYS A 75 27.90 10.61 -8.27
C LYS A 75 27.29 11.55 -7.24
N PRO A 76 27.91 11.76 -6.07
CA PRO A 76 27.39 12.68 -5.07
C PRO A 76 27.47 14.10 -5.62
N THR A 77 26.32 14.78 -5.65
CA THR A 77 26.20 16.21 -5.93
C THR A 77 25.89 16.95 -4.64
N VAL A 78 26.04 18.28 -4.65
CA VAL A 78 25.65 19.10 -3.48
C VAL A 78 24.17 18.89 -3.16
N GLU A 79 23.34 18.74 -4.18
CA GLU A 79 21.91 18.47 -4.06
C GLU A 79 21.63 17.07 -3.50
N SER A 80 22.29 16.01 -4.02
CA SER A 80 22.08 14.65 -3.51
C SER A 80 22.50 14.50 -2.05
N LEU A 81 23.57 15.18 -1.63
CA LEU A 81 24.01 15.21 -0.23
C LEU A 81 23.04 15.97 0.68
N ARG A 82 22.51 17.10 0.21
CA ARG A 82 21.48 17.84 0.93
C ARG A 82 20.22 16.99 1.12
N ASN A 83 19.79 16.26 0.08
CA ASN A 83 18.66 15.36 0.14
C ASN A 83 18.91 14.20 1.12
N TYR A 84 20.12 13.65 1.12
CA TYR A 84 20.51 12.61 2.08
C TYR A 84 20.54 13.11 3.53
N GLN A 85 21.10 14.29 3.78
CA GLN A 85 21.11 14.91 5.12
C GLN A 85 19.69 15.17 5.62
N GLN A 86 18.82 15.75 4.79
CA GLN A 86 17.41 15.94 5.13
C GLN A 86 16.68 14.62 5.40
N TRP A 87 16.97 13.57 4.63
CA TRP A 87 16.43 12.24 4.86
C TRP A 87 16.91 11.67 6.20
N GLN A 88 18.20 11.79 6.52
CA GLN A 88 18.76 11.35 7.80
C GLN A 88 18.11 12.10 8.98
N GLU A 89 18.11 13.43 8.93
CA GLU A 89 17.49 14.28 9.95
C GLU A 89 16.03 13.89 10.17
N ARG A 90 15.24 13.71 9.10
CA ARG A 90 13.84 13.31 9.19
C ARG A 90 13.64 11.89 9.71
N THR A 91 14.50 10.96 9.30
CA THR A 91 14.40 9.55 9.70
C THR A 91 14.79 9.38 11.16
N THR A 92 15.75 10.16 11.66
CA THR A 92 16.17 10.14 13.06
C THR A 92 15.27 11.02 13.93
N ALA A 93 14.75 12.13 13.40
CA ALA A 93 13.80 12.99 14.10
C ALA A 93 12.51 12.22 14.43
N ASN A 94 12.14 12.22 15.70
CA ASN A 94 10.97 11.53 16.23
C ASN A 94 10.96 10.02 15.97
N LEU A 95 12.10 9.39 15.66
CA LEU A 95 12.18 7.94 15.40
C LEU A 95 11.66 7.13 16.59
N GLN A 96 11.97 7.59 17.81
CA GLN A 96 11.50 6.95 19.04
C GLN A 96 9.98 7.09 19.22
N GLU A 97 9.42 8.28 19.00
CA GLU A 97 7.96 8.50 19.07
C GLU A 97 7.23 7.71 17.98
N ARG A 98 7.77 7.71 16.77
CA ARG A 98 7.24 6.94 15.64
C ARG A 98 7.29 5.44 15.90
N SER A 99 8.38 4.94 16.47
CA SER A 99 8.48 3.54 16.89
C SER A 99 7.45 3.20 17.98
N GLN A 100 7.19 4.10 18.92
CA GLN A 100 6.15 3.91 19.94
C GLN A 100 4.75 3.87 19.32
N GLN A 101 4.41 4.83 18.45
CA GLN A 101 3.13 4.83 17.72
C GLN A 101 2.99 3.59 16.83
N HIS A 102 4.05 3.20 16.14
CA HIS A 102 4.09 1.97 15.33
C HIS A 102 3.81 0.72 16.17
N SER A 103 4.34 0.67 17.39
CA SER A 103 4.12 -0.47 18.31
C SER A 103 2.68 -0.58 18.82
N GLN A 104 1.91 0.52 18.78
CA GLN A 104 0.49 0.57 19.16
C GLN A 104 -0.45 0.17 18.01
N ARG A 105 0.08 -0.02 16.79
CA ARG A 105 -0.73 -0.42 15.65
C ARG A 105 -1.33 -1.81 15.84
N PHE A 106 -2.53 -2.00 15.31
CA PHE A 106 -3.26 -3.26 15.39
C PHE A 106 -3.99 -3.56 14.07
N LEU A 107 -4.37 -4.81 13.85
CA LEU A 107 -5.09 -5.24 12.63
C LEU A 107 -6.53 -5.62 12.91
N LEU A 108 -6.76 -6.36 13.99
CA LEU A 108 -8.08 -6.69 14.50
C LEU A 108 -8.00 -6.46 16.00
N GLY A 109 -9.01 -5.82 16.58
CA GLY A 109 -9.04 -5.51 18.00
C GLY A 109 -8.86 -6.80 18.83
N THR A 110 -7.66 -7.03 19.31
CA THR A 110 -7.43 -7.94 20.42
C THR A 110 -7.81 -7.18 21.67
N SER A 111 -8.80 -7.67 22.42
CA SER A 111 -8.97 -7.30 23.82
C SER A 111 -7.60 -7.39 24.50
N ARG A 112 -7.01 -6.25 24.82
CA ARG A 112 -5.73 -6.14 25.50
C ARG A 112 -5.80 -6.98 26.78
N PRO A 113 -4.92 -7.97 27.01
CA PRO A 113 -4.83 -8.58 28.33
C PRO A 113 -4.35 -7.48 29.30
N PRO A 114 -5.01 -7.27 30.45
CA PRO A 114 -4.54 -6.29 31.41
C PRO A 114 -3.15 -6.68 31.91
N ASP A 115 -2.29 -5.67 31.95
CA ASP A 115 -0.88 -5.71 32.33
C ASP A 115 -0.67 -6.43 33.68
N ALA A 116 0.40 -7.23 33.73
CA ALA A 116 0.87 -7.88 34.94
C ALA A 116 1.38 -6.82 35.94
N GLY A 117 0.59 -6.56 36.97
CA GLY A 117 0.94 -5.78 38.16
C GLY A 117 0.38 -6.45 39.40
N SER A 118 1.28 -6.79 40.33
CA SER A 118 1.09 -7.52 41.58
C SER A 118 -0.14 -7.17 42.43
N THR A 119 -0.86 -8.20 42.91
CA THR A 119 -1.01 -8.55 44.33
C THR A 119 -1.53 -9.98 44.46
N ALA A 120 -0.85 -10.78 45.27
CA ALA A 120 -1.28 -12.12 45.66
C ALA A 120 -2.50 -12.05 46.59
N ASP A 121 -3.53 -12.87 46.36
CA ASP A 121 -4.17 -13.67 47.40
C ASP A 121 -5.21 -14.68 46.86
N SER A 122 -5.05 -15.93 47.32
CA SER A 122 -6.06 -16.97 47.58
C SER A 122 -6.96 -17.59 46.48
N ALA A 123 -6.65 -18.86 46.20
CA ALA A 123 -7.56 -20.04 46.21
C ALA A 123 -8.77 -20.15 45.26
N SER A 124 -8.59 -21.01 44.25
CA SER A 124 -9.52 -22.05 43.75
C SER A 124 -10.98 -21.70 43.48
N THR A 125 -11.32 -21.59 42.20
CA THR A 125 -12.50 -22.24 41.59
C THR A 125 -12.32 -22.27 40.08
N ALA A 126 -12.15 -23.47 39.51
CA ALA A 126 -12.05 -23.68 38.08
C ALA A 126 -13.42 -23.42 37.43
N ALA A 127 -13.52 -22.37 36.62
CA ALA A 127 -14.65 -22.14 35.73
C ALA A 127 -14.51 -23.04 34.48
N PRO A 128 -15.60 -23.67 34.00
CA PRO A 128 -15.55 -24.62 32.88
C PRO A 128 -15.35 -23.88 31.53
N PRO A 129 -14.83 -24.57 30.49
CA PRO A 129 -14.66 -24.00 29.16
C PRO A 129 -16.01 -23.58 28.53
N PRO A 130 -16.01 -22.59 27.61
CA PRO A 130 -17.22 -22.04 27.02
C PRO A 130 -18.02 -23.13 26.29
N LYS A 131 -19.31 -23.19 26.59
CA LYS A 131 -20.24 -24.17 26.03
C LYS A 131 -20.40 -23.98 24.52
N ASN A 132 -20.02 -25.04 23.84
CA ASN A 132 -20.42 -25.53 22.53
C ASN A 132 -21.67 -24.90 21.89
N ASN A 133 -21.56 -24.60 20.60
CA ASN A 133 -22.60 -24.25 19.62
C ASN A 133 -24.01 -24.72 20.01
N ALA A 134 -24.92 -23.79 20.26
CA ALA A 134 -26.33 -24.07 20.45
C ALA A 134 -26.97 -24.49 19.12
N ILE A 135 -26.85 -25.77 18.78
CA ILE A 135 -27.56 -26.39 17.67
C ILE A 135 -29.07 -26.39 18.02
N ALA A 136 -29.90 -25.95 17.07
CA ALA A 136 -31.37 -25.98 17.13
C ALA A 136 -31.92 -27.32 17.67
N PRO A 137 -33.11 -27.35 18.30
CA PRO A 137 -33.71 -28.60 18.81
C PRO A 137 -33.75 -29.68 17.72
N LEU A 138 -33.62 -30.95 18.14
CA LEU A 138 -33.74 -32.09 17.23
C LEU A 138 -35.05 -31.98 16.43
N PRO A 139 -35.02 -32.19 15.10
CA PRO A 139 -36.23 -32.16 14.30
C PRO A 139 -37.29 -33.09 14.86
N ASP A 140 -38.57 -32.74 14.72
CA ASP A 140 -39.68 -33.57 15.19
C ASP A 140 -39.50 -35.02 14.69
N ASN A 141 -39.67 -35.98 15.61
CA ASN A 141 -39.45 -37.43 15.41
C ASN A 141 -38.00 -37.93 15.49
N TRP A 142 -37.05 -37.10 15.90
CA TRP A 142 -35.68 -37.54 16.23
C TRP A 142 -35.43 -37.58 17.73
N GLU A 143 -34.80 -38.66 18.20
CA GLU A 143 -34.45 -38.87 19.60
C GLU A 143 -32.94 -39.14 19.74
N LYS A 144 -32.28 -38.41 20.64
CA LYS A 144 -30.88 -38.67 21.03
C LYS A 144 -30.85 -39.74 22.12
N ARG A 145 -30.11 -40.82 21.92
CA ARG A 145 -29.91 -41.88 22.92
C ARG A 145 -28.44 -42.10 23.25
N LEU A 146 -28.20 -42.59 24.46
CA LEU A 146 -26.88 -42.95 24.98
C LEU A 146 -26.78 -44.46 25.20
N LEU A 147 -25.67 -45.04 24.79
CA LEU A 147 -25.30 -46.39 25.15
C LEU A 147 -24.66 -46.45 26.55
N PRO A 148 -24.64 -47.62 27.20
CA PRO A 148 -23.98 -47.82 28.49
C PRO A 148 -22.49 -47.45 28.52
N ASN A 149 -21.83 -47.41 27.35
CA ASN A 149 -20.44 -46.99 27.18
C ASN A 149 -20.27 -45.47 26.95
N GLY A 150 -21.33 -44.68 27.10
CA GLY A 150 -21.33 -43.22 26.92
C GLY A 150 -21.40 -42.74 25.47
N ARG A 151 -21.47 -43.64 24.47
CA ARG A 151 -21.55 -43.26 23.05
C ARG A 151 -22.97 -42.82 22.68
N VAL A 152 -23.09 -41.71 21.95
CA VAL A 152 -24.36 -41.14 21.50
C VAL A 152 -24.73 -41.70 20.13
N TYR A 153 -26.02 -42.00 19.93
CA TYR A 153 -26.61 -42.28 18.62
C TYR A 153 -27.99 -41.62 18.50
N PHE A 154 -28.48 -41.46 17.27
CA PHE A 154 -29.74 -40.77 16.97
C PHE A 154 -30.73 -41.74 16.35
N VAL A 155 -31.98 -41.67 16.80
CA VAL A 155 -33.09 -42.53 16.35
C VAL A 155 -34.10 -41.68 15.60
N ASN A 156 -34.43 -42.07 14.38
CA ASN A 156 -35.53 -41.49 13.61
C ASN A 156 -36.79 -42.36 13.76
N HIS A 157 -37.80 -41.83 14.45
CA HIS A 157 -39.04 -42.54 14.74
C HIS A 157 -39.95 -42.72 13.51
N LYS A 158 -39.76 -41.91 12.46
CA LYS A 158 -40.52 -41.94 11.20
C LYS A 158 -39.99 -43.02 10.25
N SER A 159 -38.66 -43.14 10.11
CA SER A 159 -38.03 -44.15 9.24
C SER A 159 -37.65 -45.44 9.98
N LYS A 160 -37.78 -45.48 11.32
CA LYS A 160 -37.36 -46.59 12.18
C LYS A 160 -35.88 -46.97 11.99
N THR A 161 -35.04 -45.96 11.73
CA THR A 161 -33.59 -46.15 11.54
C THR A 161 -32.79 -45.46 12.64
N THR A 162 -31.58 -45.97 12.87
CA THR A 162 -30.59 -45.38 13.79
C THR A 162 -29.34 -44.96 13.02
N GLN A 163 -28.69 -43.91 13.48
CA GLN A 163 -27.43 -43.41 12.92
C GLN A 163 -26.52 -42.84 14.01
N TRP A 164 -25.22 -42.76 13.73
CA TRP A 164 -24.23 -42.24 14.67
C TRP A 164 -24.03 -40.74 14.52
N GLU A 165 -24.29 -40.22 13.32
CA GLU A 165 -24.13 -38.84 12.92
C GLU A 165 -25.34 -38.01 13.36
N ASP A 166 -25.11 -36.79 13.85
CA ASP A 166 -26.21 -35.89 14.22
C ASP A 166 -27.00 -35.48 12.96
N PRO A 167 -28.31 -35.71 12.89
CA PRO A 167 -29.13 -35.38 11.72
C PRO A 167 -29.15 -33.87 11.40
N ARG A 168 -28.68 -33.03 12.32
CA ARG A 168 -28.59 -31.57 12.17
C ARG A 168 -27.29 -31.13 11.48
N LEU A 169 -26.33 -32.04 11.31
CA LEU A 169 -25.09 -31.79 10.60
C LEU A 169 -25.23 -32.36 9.18
N SER A 170 -25.60 -31.52 8.21
CA SER A 170 -25.61 -31.92 6.80
C SER A 170 -24.18 -32.26 6.36
N MET A 171 -23.98 -33.38 5.64
CA MET A 171 -22.68 -33.75 5.03
C MET A 171 -22.09 -32.61 4.18
N THR A 172 -22.95 -31.76 3.59
CA THR A 172 -22.54 -30.57 2.82
C THR A 172 -21.86 -29.49 3.65
N ASP A 173 -22.19 -29.38 4.94
CA ASP A 173 -21.60 -28.36 5.83
C ASP A 173 -20.18 -28.70 6.31
N GLN A 174 -19.71 -29.92 6.05
CA GLN A 174 -18.35 -30.35 6.36
C GLN A 174 -17.35 -30.13 5.21
N LEU A 175 -17.82 -29.87 3.99
CA LEU A 175 -16.95 -29.54 2.87
C LEU A 175 -16.47 -28.08 2.98
N PRO A 176 -15.16 -27.81 2.79
CA PRO A 176 -14.66 -26.44 2.78
C PRO A 176 -15.35 -25.65 1.67
N LEU A 177 -15.69 -24.38 1.96
CA LEU A 177 -16.23 -23.48 0.95
C LEU A 177 -15.17 -23.27 -0.16
N PRO A 178 -15.61 -23.02 -1.41
CA PRO A 178 -14.68 -22.61 -2.46
C PRO A 178 -13.88 -21.36 -2.06
N LEU A 179 -12.71 -21.17 -2.66
CA LEU A 179 -11.85 -20.03 -2.35
C LEU A 179 -12.62 -18.71 -2.56
N GLY A 180 -12.52 -17.79 -1.61
CA GLY A 180 -13.20 -16.50 -1.64
C GLY A 180 -14.68 -16.53 -1.20
N TRP A 181 -15.22 -17.67 -0.76
CA TRP A 181 -16.59 -17.74 -0.23
C TRP A 181 -16.63 -17.73 1.30
N GLU A 182 -17.49 -16.89 1.87
CA GLU A 182 -17.77 -16.76 3.30
C GLU A 182 -19.25 -17.14 3.59
N MET A 183 -19.51 -17.75 4.74
CA MET A 183 -20.86 -18.08 5.22
C MET A 183 -21.23 -17.18 6.39
N ARG A 184 -22.42 -16.57 6.33
CA ARG A 184 -22.91 -15.62 7.33
C ARG A 184 -24.38 -15.84 7.68
N PHE A 185 -24.84 -15.10 8.69
CA PHE A 185 -26.23 -15.10 9.16
C PHE A 185 -26.78 -13.67 9.19
N THR A 186 -28.03 -13.49 8.77
CA THR A 186 -28.74 -12.20 8.92
C THR A 186 -29.07 -11.93 10.39
N GLU A 187 -29.54 -10.73 10.73
CA GLU A 187 -30.05 -10.41 12.07
C GLU A 187 -31.19 -11.35 12.52
N GLN A 188 -31.91 -11.92 11.55
CA GLN A 188 -32.96 -12.92 11.76
C GLN A 188 -32.43 -14.37 11.79
N ASN A 189 -31.10 -14.53 11.87
CA ASN A 189 -30.39 -15.80 11.91
C ASN A 189 -30.58 -16.68 10.66
N VAL A 190 -30.83 -16.07 9.50
CA VAL A 190 -30.95 -16.77 8.21
C VAL A 190 -29.56 -16.88 7.56
N LYS A 191 -29.16 -18.09 7.19
CA LYS A 191 -27.88 -18.38 6.54
C LYS A 191 -27.83 -17.80 5.12
N TYR A 192 -26.76 -17.10 4.80
CA TYR A 192 -26.43 -16.66 3.43
C TYR A 192 -24.92 -16.79 3.17
N PHE A 193 -24.54 -16.70 1.91
CA PHE A 193 -23.18 -16.87 1.43
C PHE A 193 -22.73 -15.60 0.73
N VAL A 194 -21.47 -15.25 0.93
CA VAL A 194 -20.81 -14.07 0.40
C VAL A 194 -19.70 -14.55 -0.52
N ASP A 195 -19.77 -14.20 -1.80
CA ASP A 195 -18.70 -14.45 -2.76
C ASP A 195 -17.82 -13.20 -2.87
N HIS A 196 -16.64 -13.24 -2.25
CA HIS A 196 -15.67 -12.14 -2.33
C HIS A 196 -15.02 -12.00 -3.71
N ASN A 197 -15.09 -13.03 -4.56
CA ASN A 197 -14.53 -12.97 -5.92
C ASN A 197 -15.43 -12.14 -6.83
N SER A 198 -16.74 -12.39 -6.83
CA SER A 198 -17.72 -11.65 -7.62
C SER A 198 -18.35 -10.46 -6.88
N ARG A 199 -18.06 -10.31 -5.58
CA ARG A 199 -18.65 -9.30 -4.67
C ARG A 199 -20.17 -9.37 -4.62
N THR A 200 -20.70 -10.59 -4.60
CA THR A 200 -22.13 -10.84 -4.53
C THR A 200 -22.48 -11.59 -3.26
N THR A 201 -23.77 -11.57 -2.92
CA THR A 201 -24.33 -12.40 -1.85
C THR A 201 -25.44 -13.26 -2.42
N THR A 202 -25.60 -14.46 -1.87
CA THR A 202 -26.65 -15.39 -2.27
C THR A 202 -27.11 -16.23 -1.09
N PHE A 203 -28.37 -16.64 -1.08
CA PHE A 203 -28.86 -17.62 -0.11
C PHE A 203 -28.56 -19.06 -0.53
N GLN A 204 -28.09 -19.25 -1.77
CA GLN A 204 -27.72 -20.56 -2.29
C GLN A 204 -26.30 -20.95 -1.88
N ASP A 205 -26.15 -22.20 -1.45
CA ASP A 205 -24.86 -22.74 -1.04
C ASP A 205 -24.00 -23.04 -2.27
N PRO A 206 -22.82 -22.41 -2.42
CA PRO A 206 -21.95 -22.62 -3.60
C PRO A 206 -21.42 -24.05 -3.72
N ARG A 207 -21.57 -24.88 -2.68
CA ARG A 207 -21.15 -26.29 -2.68
C ARG A 207 -22.17 -27.23 -3.31
N LYS A 208 -23.39 -26.75 -3.59
CA LYS A 208 -24.44 -27.51 -4.28
C LYS A 208 -24.43 -27.06 -5.74
N SER A 209 -24.24 -28.00 -6.68
CA SER A 209 -23.97 -27.73 -8.10
C SER A 209 -24.73 -26.52 -8.66
N ALA A 210 -23.97 -25.69 -9.37
CA ALA A 210 -24.43 -24.56 -10.16
C ALA A 210 -25.46 -25.02 -11.21
N ASP A 211 -26.73 -24.70 -10.96
CA ASP A 211 -27.72 -24.54 -12.02
C ASP A 211 -28.63 -23.37 -11.63
N ASP A 212 -28.97 -22.56 -12.64
CA ASP A 212 -29.75 -21.31 -12.58
C ASP A 212 -29.02 -20.03 -12.15
N GLY A 213 -28.23 -19.52 -13.11
CA GLY A 213 -27.90 -18.10 -13.17
C GLY A 213 -29.16 -17.26 -13.37
N LYS A 214 -29.60 -16.59 -12.30
CA LYS A 214 -30.28 -15.27 -12.26
C LYS A 214 -30.75 -15.00 -10.84
N GLY A 215 -29.99 -14.21 -10.09
CA GLY A 215 -30.40 -13.71 -8.78
C GLY A 215 -29.89 -12.29 -8.59
N GLY A 216 -30.70 -11.30 -8.98
CA GLY A 216 -30.45 -9.92 -8.56
C GLY A 216 -30.47 -9.85 -7.04
N GLY A 217 -29.41 -9.27 -6.45
CA GLY A 217 -29.32 -9.07 -5.00
C GLY A 217 -30.51 -8.28 -4.47
N PRO A 218 -30.85 -8.39 -3.17
CA PRO A 218 -31.99 -7.68 -2.61
C PRO A 218 -31.83 -6.18 -2.82
N ILE A 219 -32.90 -5.37 -2.89
CA ILE A 219 -32.83 -3.91 -3.12
C ILE A 219 -33.29 -3.19 -1.85
N GLY A 220 -32.46 -2.28 -1.33
CA GLY A 220 -32.69 -1.44 -0.17
C GLY A 220 -33.62 -0.26 -0.44
N GLN A 221 -34.06 0.38 0.65
CA GLN A 221 -35.17 1.34 0.68
C GLN A 221 -35.00 2.59 -0.21
N TYR A 222 -33.78 2.92 -0.63
CA TYR A 222 -33.45 4.06 -1.50
C TYR A 222 -32.95 3.64 -2.90
N GLY A 223 -33.17 2.40 -3.31
CA GLY A 223 -32.76 1.88 -4.62
C GLY A 223 -31.32 1.35 -4.69
N VAL A 224 -30.66 1.16 -3.54
CA VAL A 224 -29.31 0.57 -3.43
C VAL A 224 -29.44 -0.90 -3.03
N ALA A 225 -28.80 -1.84 -3.74
CA ALA A 225 -28.87 -3.26 -3.42
C ALA A 225 -28.44 -3.56 -1.95
N MET A 226 -29.09 -4.50 -1.24
CA MET A 226 -28.59 -5.12 0.01
C MET A 226 -27.16 -5.55 -0.23
N GLN A 227 -26.27 -4.94 0.53
CA GLN A 227 -24.87 -4.82 0.16
C GLN A 227 -24.10 -6.09 0.50
N TYR A 228 -23.19 -6.44 -0.40
CA TYR A 228 -22.03 -7.26 -0.08
C TYR A 228 -21.24 -6.55 1.04
N GLU A 229 -21.18 -7.16 2.23
CA GLU A 229 -20.39 -6.60 3.33
C GLU A 229 -18.95 -7.11 3.21
N ARG A 230 -18.01 -6.19 2.93
CA ARG A 230 -16.56 -6.48 2.91
C ARG A 230 -16.09 -6.92 4.29
N SER A 231 -16.10 -8.22 4.54
CA SER A 231 -15.62 -8.82 5.78
C SER A 231 -14.08 -8.81 5.84
N PHE A 232 -13.47 -7.63 5.99
CA PHE A 232 -12.02 -7.51 6.14
C PHE A 232 -11.53 -8.45 7.25
N LYS A 233 -12.23 -8.47 8.39
CA LYS A 233 -11.98 -9.40 9.51
C LYS A 233 -11.94 -10.87 9.09
N TRP A 234 -12.89 -11.34 8.28
CA TRP A 234 -12.88 -12.72 7.80
C TRP A 234 -11.73 -12.97 6.84
N LYS A 235 -11.49 -12.05 5.88
CA LYS A 235 -10.38 -12.19 4.92
C LYS A 235 -9.03 -12.27 5.65
N VAL A 236 -8.82 -11.42 6.67
CA VAL A 236 -7.64 -11.50 7.54
C VAL A 236 -7.59 -12.84 8.27
N GLY A 237 -8.68 -13.30 8.87
CA GLY A 237 -8.74 -14.60 9.54
C GLY A 237 -8.38 -15.75 8.61
N HIS A 238 -8.97 -15.78 7.41
CA HIS A 238 -8.70 -16.76 6.36
C HIS A 238 -7.23 -16.75 5.94
N PHE A 239 -6.67 -15.57 5.64
CA PHE A 239 -5.26 -15.41 5.28
C PHE A 239 -4.32 -15.88 6.41
N ARG A 240 -4.65 -15.57 7.67
CA ARG A 240 -3.87 -16.04 8.84
C ARG A 240 -3.90 -17.55 8.95
N THR A 241 -5.06 -18.19 8.74
CA THR A 241 -5.18 -19.65 8.69
C THR A 241 -4.34 -20.25 7.55
N LEU A 242 -4.35 -19.66 6.36
CA LEU A 242 -3.49 -20.09 5.25
C LEU A 242 -2.01 -20.03 5.63
N CYS A 243 -1.56 -18.93 6.23
CA CYS A 243 -0.19 -18.79 6.71
C CYS A 243 0.15 -19.86 7.76
N SER A 244 -0.68 -20.02 8.79
CA SER A 244 -0.47 -21.01 9.86
C SER A 244 -0.40 -22.45 9.34
N ASN A 245 -1.26 -22.81 8.39
CA ASN A 245 -1.27 -24.16 7.79
C ASN A 245 -0.03 -24.44 6.95
N ASN A 246 0.62 -23.40 6.42
CA ASN A 246 1.84 -23.50 5.62
C ASN A 246 3.10 -23.16 6.43
N ALA A 247 2.99 -22.99 7.75
CA ALA A 247 4.12 -22.67 8.61
C ALA A 247 5.05 -23.87 8.74
N LEU A 248 6.32 -23.66 8.44
CA LEU A 248 7.32 -24.70 8.61
C LEU A 248 7.78 -24.78 10.08
N PRO A 249 8.07 -25.99 10.59
CA PRO A 249 8.58 -26.17 11.94
C PRO A 249 9.96 -25.53 12.10
N GLN A 250 10.47 -25.47 13.33
CA GLN A 250 11.75 -24.82 13.66
C GLN A 250 11.74 -23.29 13.45
N HIS A 251 12.93 -22.70 13.41
CA HIS A 251 13.14 -21.25 13.43
C HIS A 251 14.36 -20.89 12.58
N ILE A 252 14.36 -19.69 12.03
CA ILE A 252 15.54 -19.10 11.38
C ILE A 252 16.06 -17.96 12.22
N LYS A 253 17.39 -17.83 12.22
CA LYS A 253 18.13 -16.85 13.01
C LYS A 253 18.73 -15.80 12.06
N ILE A 254 18.43 -14.53 12.30
CA ILE A 254 18.97 -13.41 11.52
C ILE A 254 19.78 -12.54 12.48
N HIS A 255 21.07 -12.42 12.21
CA HIS A 255 22.04 -11.68 13.04
C HIS A 255 22.38 -10.33 12.38
N CYS A 256 21.96 -9.22 12.95
CA CYS A 256 22.21 -7.90 12.36
C CYS A 256 22.82 -6.93 13.38
N SER A 257 23.60 -5.95 12.91
CA SER A 257 23.91 -4.75 13.69
C SER A 257 22.85 -3.68 13.43
N ARG A 258 22.62 -2.78 14.39
CA ARG A 258 21.72 -1.63 14.17
C ARG A 258 22.26 -0.67 13.10
N ASP A 259 23.58 -0.52 13.04
CA ASP A 259 24.25 0.39 12.10
C ASP A 259 24.22 -0.11 10.64
N THR A 260 24.18 -1.43 10.44
CA THR A 260 24.25 -2.10 9.12
C THR A 260 23.06 -3.03 8.90
N ILE A 261 21.91 -2.68 9.48
CA ILE A 261 20.73 -3.56 9.52
C ILE A 261 20.27 -3.97 8.11
N PHE A 262 20.35 -3.08 7.13
CA PHE A 262 19.90 -3.34 5.77
C PHE A 262 20.81 -4.35 5.06
N GLU A 263 22.13 -4.13 5.06
CA GLU A 263 23.12 -5.03 4.45
C GLU A 263 23.16 -6.40 5.13
N ASP A 264 23.20 -6.43 6.47
CA ASP A 264 23.24 -7.68 7.22
C ASP A 264 21.99 -8.53 6.94
N SER A 265 20.82 -7.87 6.85
CA SER A 265 19.55 -8.53 6.53
C SER A 265 19.51 -8.99 5.08
N PHE A 266 19.95 -8.16 4.14
CA PHE A 266 20.04 -8.50 2.72
C PHE A 266 20.88 -9.76 2.51
N GLN A 267 22.09 -9.80 3.07
CA GLN A 267 23.01 -10.93 2.94
C GLN A 267 22.44 -12.23 3.50
N GLN A 268 21.66 -12.18 4.58
CA GLN A 268 21.09 -13.39 5.20
C GLN A 268 19.79 -13.83 4.54
N VAL A 269 18.84 -12.92 4.34
CA VAL A 269 17.52 -13.22 3.75
C VAL A 269 17.66 -13.74 2.32
N MET A 270 18.61 -13.22 1.55
CA MET A 270 18.85 -13.70 0.18
C MET A 270 19.53 -15.07 0.12
N ARG A 271 20.22 -15.51 1.18
CA ARG A 271 20.84 -16.84 1.27
C ARG A 271 19.85 -17.93 1.70
N PHE A 272 18.82 -17.58 2.46
CA PHE A 272 17.79 -18.53 2.83
C PHE A 272 16.99 -18.98 1.61
N GLN A 273 16.60 -20.25 1.62
CA GLN A 273 15.61 -20.76 0.68
C GLN A 273 14.27 -20.10 0.96
N SER A 274 13.49 -19.85 -0.09
CA SER A 274 12.22 -19.12 0.01
C SER A 274 11.25 -19.72 1.04
N GLN A 275 11.18 -21.05 1.12
CA GLN A 275 10.32 -21.76 2.07
C GLN A 275 10.78 -21.58 3.52
N ASP A 276 12.09 -21.48 3.80
CA ASP A 276 12.61 -21.32 5.16
C ASP A 276 12.23 -19.97 5.78
N LEU A 277 11.93 -18.96 4.96
CA LEU A 277 11.43 -17.66 5.41
C LEU A 277 10.02 -17.74 6.03
N ARG A 278 9.31 -18.87 5.87
CA ARG A 278 8.03 -19.18 6.54
C ARG A 278 8.20 -19.79 7.93
N ARG A 279 9.42 -20.12 8.35
CA ARG A 279 9.71 -20.58 9.71
C ARG A 279 9.63 -19.41 10.69
N ARG A 280 9.52 -19.72 11.98
CA ARG A 280 9.51 -18.69 13.03
C ARG A 280 10.81 -17.86 12.98
N LEU A 281 10.68 -16.53 12.98
CA LEU A 281 11.81 -15.61 12.93
C LEU A 281 12.39 -15.36 14.32
N TYR A 282 13.71 -15.44 14.44
CA TYR A 282 14.48 -15.04 15.62
C TYR A 282 15.49 -13.98 15.18
N ILE A 283 15.23 -12.73 15.55
CA ILE A 283 16.12 -11.63 15.23
C ILE A 283 17.07 -11.39 16.40
N MET A 284 18.37 -11.29 16.10
CA MET A 284 19.41 -11.04 17.10
C MET A 284 20.24 -9.81 16.69
N PHE A 285 20.13 -8.75 17.48
CA PHE A 285 21.01 -7.60 17.36
C PHE A 285 22.36 -7.90 18.02
N ARG A 286 23.46 -7.69 17.29
CA ARG A 286 24.82 -7.98 17.79
C ARG A 286 25.10 -7.09 19.01
N GLY A 287 25.50 -7.71 20.11
CA GLY A 287 25.83 -6.99 21.36
C GLY A 287 24.63 -6.72 22.27
N GLU A 288 23.42 -7.18 21.92
CA GLU A 288 22.21 -7.02 22.72
C GLU A 288 21.66 -8.37 23.18
N GLU A 289 21.38 -8.52 24.47
CA GLU A 289 20.67 -9.68 25.01
C GLU A 289 19.15 -9.47 24.84
N GLY A 290 18.60 -9.95 23.73
CA GLY A 290 17.16 -9.93 23.46
C GLY A 290 16.55 -11.33 23.51
N LEU A 291 15.59 -11.56 24.41
CA LEU A 291 14.70 -12.71 24.35
C LEU A 291 13.54 -12.39 23.39
N ASP A 292 13.56 -12.96 22.19
CA ASP A 292 12.61 -12.61 21.12
C ASP A 292 11.22 -13.24 21.34
N TYR A 293 10.40 -12.57 22.18
CA TYR A 293 8.95 -12.80 22.26
C TYR A 293 8.17 -12.03 21.16
N GLY A 294 8.83 -11.67 20.05
CA GLY A 294 8.25 -10.99 18.90
C GLY A 294 8.28 -9.46 18.96
N GLY A 295 8.92 -8.86 19.97
CA GLY A 295 9.22 -7.43 20.06
C GLY A 295 10.39 -7.04 19.17
N VAL A 296 11.49 -7.81 19.22
CA VAL A 296 12.69 -7.58 18.42
C VAL A 296 12.38 -7.72 16.92
N ALA A 297 11.59 -8.74 16.55
CA ALA A 297 11.14 -8.88 15.17
C ALA A 297 10.29 -7.69 14.67
N ARG A 298 9.41 -7.13 15.52
CA ARG A 298 8.62 -5.92 15.17
C ARG A 298 9.54 -4.73 14.91
N GLU A 299 10.51 -4.52 15.79
CA GLU A 299 11.49 -3.46 15.65
C GLU A 299 12.35 -3.62 14.37
N TRP A 300 12.74 -4.85 14.04
CA TRP A 300 13.49 -5.15 12.83
C TRP A 300 12.74 -4.78 11.54
N PHE A 301 11.45 -5.16 11.43
CA PHE A 301 10.62 -4.74 10.29
C PHE A 301 10.44 -3.23 10.21
N PHE A 302 10.26 -2.57 11.35
CA PHE A 302 10.16 -1.11 11.44
C PHE A 302 11.41 -0.43 10.87
N HIS A 303 12.60 -0.79 11.37
CA HIS A 303 13.87 -0.19 10.90
C HIS A 303 14.18 -0.53 9.45
N LEU A 304 13.97 -1.78 9.02
CA LEU A 304 14.16 -2.15 7.61
C LEU A 304 13.24 -1.36 6.67
N SER A 305 11.99 -1.13 7.07
CA SER A 305 11.04 -0.35 6.27
C SER A 305 11.47 1.11 6.07
N HIS A 306 12.32 1.64 6.95
CA HIS A 306 12.94 2.95 6.76
C HIS A 306 14.20 2.86 5.90
N GLN A 307 15.08 1.91 6.21
CA GLN A 307 16.38 1.79 5.52
C GLN A 307 16.24 1.42 4.03
N MET A 308 15.18 0.70 3.64
CA MET A 308 14.92 0.43 2.22
C MET A 308 14.69 1.70 1.39
N LEU A 309 14.37 2.84 2.03
CA LEU A 309 14.15 4.14 1.38
C LEU A 309 15.39 5.04 1.41
N ASN A 310 16.53 4.53 1.87
CA ASN A 310 17.77 5.30 1.90
C ASN A 310 18.17 5.71 0.46
N PRO A 311 18.27 7.01 0.16
CA PRO A 311 18.60 7.51 -1.18
C PRO A 311 19.91 6.96 -1.74
N MET A 312 20.86 6.56 -0.88
CA MET A 312 22.16 6.03 -1.31
C MET A 312 22.06 4.72 -2.08
N TYR A 313 21.04 3.90 -1.83
CA TYR A 313 20.81 2.67 -2.59
C TYR A 313 20.20 2.92 -3.98
N CYS A 314 19.69 4.13 -4.20
CA CYS A 314 19.09 4.58 -5.46
C CYS A 314 17.87 3.75 -5.90
N LEU A 315 17.17 3.09 -4.96
CA LEU A 315 16.06 2.19 -5.27
C LEU A 315 14.75 2.94 -5.47
N PHE A 316 14.46 3.90 -4.59
CA PHE A 316 13.25 4.69 -4.63
C PHE A 316 13.58 6.17 -4.75
N GLU A 317 12.62 6.91 -5.26
CA GLU A 317 12.62 8.36 -5.29
C GLU A 317 11.27 8.88 -4.79
N TYR A 318 11.28 10.12 -4.33
CA TYR A 318 10.05 10.80 -3.98
C TYR A 318 9.57 11.63 -5.14
N VAL A 319 8.27 11.61 -5.40
CA VAL A 319 7.63 12.46 -6.40
C VAL A 319 7.16 13.76 -5.76
N GLY A 320 7.47 14.88 -6.43
CA GLY A 320 7.16 16.25 -6.00
C GLY A 320 8.15 16.84 -4.99
N ASP A 321 8.18 18.18 -4.91
CA ASP A 321 9.15 18.97 -4.15
C ASP A 321 9.20 18.72 -2.63
N LYS A 322 8.26 17.93 -2.08
CA LYS A 322 8.04 17.79 -0.62
C LYS A 322 7.90 16.36 -0.11
N ASN A 323 8.48 15.39 -0.82
CA ASN A 323 8.55 13.99 -0.36
C ASN A 323 7.18 13.34 -0.11
N TYR A 324 6.20 13.64 -0.95
CA TYR A 324 4.81 13.27 -0.72
C TYR A 324 4.53 11.79 -1.04
N GLN A 325 5.07 11.27 -2.13
CA GLN A 325 4.86 9.88 -2.52
C GLN A 325 6.14 9.18 -2.95
N LEU A 326 6.26 7.92 -2.56
CA LEU A 326 7.38 7.07 -2.90
C LEU A 326 7.07 6.29 -4.19
N GLN A 327 8.00 6.32 -5.15
CA GLN A 327 7.97 5.47 -6.34
C GLN A 327 9.33 4.79 -6.56
N ILE A 328 9.33 3.71 -7.33
CA ILE A 328 10.58 3.07 -7.79
C ILE A 328 11.33 4.08 -8.66
N ASN A 329 12.63 4.25 -8.40
CA ASN A 329 13.49 5.11 -9.20
C ASN A 329 13.79 4.44 -10.57
N PRO A 330 13.37 5.04 -11.70
CA PRO A 330 13.70 4.52 -13.03
C PRO A 330 15.20 4.42 -13.29
N ALA A 331 16.00 5.29 -12.67
CA ALA A 331 17.46 5.30 -12.72
C ALA A 331 18.12 4.37 -11.68
N SER A 332 17.37 3.48 -11.02
CA SER A 332 17.93 2.52 -10.07
C SER A 332 18.99 1.59 -10.67
N GLY A 333 19.02 1.41 -12.00
CA GLY A 333 20.06 0.66 -12.70
C GLY A 333 21.48 1.22 -12.53
N VAL A 334 21.64 2.44 -11.99
CA VAL A 334 22.93 2.95 -11.53
C VAL A 334 23.53 2.03 -10.46
N ASN A 335 22.69 1.43 -9.61
CA ASN A 335 23.09 0.38 -8.69
C ASN A 335 23.04 -0.98 -9.42
N PRO A 336 24.19 -1.65 -9.63
CA PRO A 336 24.23 -2.91 -10.39
C PRO A 336 23.53 -4.08 -9.70
N GLU A 337 23.27 -3.98 -8.39
CA GLU A 337 22.55 -4.99 -7.61
C GLU A 337 21.09 -4.61 -7.36
N HIS A 338 20.58 -3.53 -8.00
CA HIS A 338 19.22 -3.02 -7.74
C HIS A 338 18.12 -4.09 -7.85
N LEU A 339 18.17 -4.97 -8.86
CA LEU A 339 17.19 -6.05 -9.01
C LEU A 339 17.22 -7.04 -7.84
N GLN A 340 18.41 -7.36 -7.32
CA GLN A 340 18.54 -8.22 -6.13
C GLN A 340 17.98 -7.51 -4.88
N TYR A 341 18.20 -6.21 -4.75
CA TYR A 341 17.58 -5.41 -3.69
C TYR A 341 16.06 -5.38 -3.81
N PHE A 342 15.48 -5.22 -5.01
CA PHE A 342 14.03 -5.30 -5.19
C PHE A 342 13.47 -6.67 -4.83
N ARG A 343 14.13 -7.76 -5.25
CA ARG A 343 13.75 -9.12 -4.83
C ARG A 343 13.84 -9.31 -3.32
N PHE A 344 14.88 -8.79 -2.68
CA PHE A 344 15.01 -8.77 -1.22
C PHE A 344 13.85 -8.00 -0.56
N ILE A 345 13.53 -6.80 -1.04
CA ILE A 345 12.42 -6.00 -0.50
C ILE A 345 11.10 -6.75 -0.68
N GLY A 346 10.86 -7.38 -1.84
CA GLY A 346 9.71 -8.25 -2.07
C GLY A 346 9.58 -9.35 -1.02
N ARG A 347 10.69 -10.06 -0.72
CA ARG A 347 10.74 -11.05 0.37
C ARG A 347 10.42 -10.44 1.73
N ILE A 348 10.98 -9.28 2.06
CA ILE A 348 10.72 -8.59 3.34
C ILE A 348 9.25 -8.21 3.49
N VAL A 349 8.63 -7.65 2.45
CA VAL A 349 7.21 -7.27 2.48
C VAL A 349 6.32 -8.51 2.62
N ALA A 350 6.61 -9.59 1.90
CA ALA A 350 5.90 -10.85 2.02
C ALA A 350 6.09 -11.50 3.40
N MET A 351 7.31 -11.45 3.97
CA MET A 351 7.58 -11.91 5.34
C MET A 351 6.80 -11.08 6.38
N ALA A 352 6.73 -9.75 6.23
CA ALA A 352 5.95 -8.90 7.11
C ALA A 352 4.48 -9.33 7.11
N LEU A 353 3.93 -9.55 5.92
CA LEU A 353 2.56 -10.00 5.74
C LEU A 353 2.32 -11.39 6.36
N TYR A 354 3.17 -12.37 6.03
CA TYR A 354 3.08 -13.75 6.50
C TYR A 354 3.16 -13.86 8.03
N HIS A 355 4.16 -13.20 8.64
CA HIS A 355 4.40 -13.24 10.09
C HIS A 355 3.54 -12.27 10.91
N GLY A 356 2.69 -11.48 10.24
CA GLY A 356 1.79 -10.52 10.87
C GLY A 356 2.53 -9.40 11.58
N LYS A 357 3.51 -8.83 10.89
CA LYS A 357 4.30 -7.67 11.32
C LYS A 357 3.98 -6.49 10.41
N PHE A 358 4.03 -5.30 11.00
CA PHE A 358 3.77 -4.07 10.28
C PHE A 358 5.07 -3.46 9.76
N ILE A 359 4.95 -2.74 8.65
CA ILE A 359 5.96 -1.82 8.11
C ILE A 359 5.44 -0.39 8.25
N ASP A 360 6.36 0.57 8.37
CA ASP A 360 5.96 1.96 8.63
C ASP A 360 5.80 2.78 7.36
N ASN A 361 6.65 2.50 6.37
CA ASN A 361 6.56 3.11 5.05
C ASN A 361 5.76 2.22 4.11
N GLY A 362 4.45 2.49 4.02
CA GLY A 362 3.57 1.90 3.02
C GLY A 362 3.85 2.43 1.61
N PHE A 363 3.51 1.62 0.61
CA PHE A 363 3.64 1.94 -0.81
C PHE A 363 2.43 2.73 -1.31
N SER A 364 2.49 3.23 -2.54
CA SER A 364 1.34 3.90 -3.16
C SER A 364 0.21 2.90 -3.48
N MET A 365 -1.02 3.40 -3.62
CA MET A 365 -2.17 2.58 -4.03
C MET A 365 -1.95 1.92 -5.40
N ALA A 366 -1.31 2.62 -6.32
CA ALA A 366 -0.92 2.07 -7.61
C ALA A 366 0.01 0.86 -7.47
N PHE A 367 0.96 0.92 -6.54
CA PHE A 367 1.87 -0.19 -6.28
C PHE A 367 1.12 -1.42 -5.73
N TYR A 368 0.20 -1.24 -4.79
CA TYR A 368 -0.63 -2.34 -4.29
C TYR A 368 -1.55 -2.93 -5.37
N LYS A 369 -2.09 -2.09 -6.27
CA LYS A 369 -2.84 -2.57 -7.44
C LYS A 369 -1.96 -3.41 -8.36
N GLN A 370 -0.72 -3.00 -8.63
CA GLN A 370 0.23 -3.80 -9.40
C GLN A 370 0.51 -5.15 -8.72
N LEU A 371 0.69 -5.16 -7.40
CA LEU A 371 0.89 -6.38 -6.61
C LEU A 371 -0.30 -7.35 -6.67
N LEU A 372 -1.52 -6.82 -6.80
CA LEU A 372 -2.75 -7.61 -6.97
C LEU A 372 -3.09 -7.89 -8.44
N HIS A 373 -2.19 -7.58 -9.38
CA HIS A 373 -2.42 -7.68 -10.83
C HIS A 373 -3.68 -6.94 -11.32
N LYS A 374 -4.06 -5.85 -10.67
CA LYS A 374 -5.19 -5.01 -11.08
C LYS A 374 -4.75 -3.98 -12.12
N LYS A 375 -5.65 -3.66 -13.07
CA LYS A 375 -5.45 -2.58 -14.04
C LYS A 375 -5.38 -1.25 -13.30
N LEU A 376 -4.39 -0.44 -13.66
CA LEU A 376 -4.26 0.93 -13.18
C LEU A 376 -5.21 1.84 -13.94
N SER A 377 -5.79 2.80 -13.23
CA SER A 377 -6.79 3.73 -13.74
C SER A 377 -6.25 5.15 -13.83
N LEU A 378 -6.92 6.02 -14.59
CA LEU A 378 -6.54 7.44 -14.71
C LEU A 378 -6.44 8.14 -13.35
N LYS A 379 -7.31 7.79 -12.40
CA LYS A 379 -7.28 8.36 -11.05
C LYS A 379 -6.02 7.97 -10.25
N ASP A 380 -5.44 6.80 -10.52
CA ASP A 380 -4.19 6.39 -9.86
C ASP A 380 -3.01 7.29 -10.25
N LEU A 381 -3.11 7.96 -11.39
CA LEU A 381 -2.10 8.91 -11.87
C LEU A 381 -2.19 10.27 -11.16
N GLU A 382 -3.39 10.69 -10.71
CA GLU A 382 -3.60 11.95 -9.97
C GLU A 382 -2.61 12.11 -8.81
N HIS A 383 -2.28 10.97 -8.20
CA HIS A 383 -1.39 10.82 -7.05
C HIS A 383 0.10 10.91 -7.40
N ILE A 384 0.49 10.28 -8.50
CA ILE A 384 1.89 10.16 -8.90
C ILE A 384 2.31 11.40 -9.66
N ASP A 385 1.46 11.88 -10.55
CA ASP A 385 1.80 12.94 -11.49
C ASP A 385 0.57 13.82 -11.76
N PRO A 386 0.27 14.77 -10.84
CA PRO A 386 -0.94 15.59 -10.93
C PRO A 386 -1.00 16.42 -12.23
N GLU A 387 0.13 16.91 -12.72
CA GLU A 387 0.20 17.68 -13.96
C GLU A 387 -0.11 16.81 -15.18
N PHE A 388 0.49 15.62 -15.24
CA PHE A 388 0.20 14.66 -16.30
C PHE A 388 -1.25 14.17 -16.25
N TYR A 389 -1.78 13.91 -15.05
CA TYR A 389 -3.19 13.59 -14.84
C TYR A 389 -4.13 14.67 -15.38
N ASN A 390 -3.91 15.94 -15.00
CA ASN A 390 -4.73 17.05 -15.47
C ASN A 390 -4.71 17.18 -17.00
N SER A 391 -3.55 16.94 -17.61
CA SER A 391 -3.38 16.95 -19.07
C SER A 391 -4.22 15.85 -19.74
N LEU A 392 -4.16 14.63 -19.23
CA LEU A 392 -4.94 13.50 -19.76
C LEU A 392 -6.45 13.65 -19.52
N VAL A 393 -6.87 14.19 -18.37
CA VAL A 393 -8.28 14.52 -18.09
C VAL A 393 -8.77 15.58 -19.06
N TRP A 394 -7.96 16.61 -19.33
CA TRP A 394 -8.32 17.64 -20.29
C TRP A 394 -8.49 17.05 -21.71
N ILE A 395 -7.57 16.18 -22.15
CA ILE A 395 -7.68 15.49 -23.45
C ILE A 395 -8.97 14.66 -23.51
N ARG A 396 -9.29 13.93 -22.44
CA ARG A 396 -10.50 13.11 -22.34
C ARG A 396 -11.77 13.95 -22.50
N ASP A 397 -11.84 15.09 -21.82
CA ASP A 397 -13.08 15.86 -21.64
C ASP A 397 -13.30 16.94 -22.70
N ASN A 398 -12.29 17.24 -23.54
CA ASN A 398 -12.37 18.27 -24.58
C ASN A 398 -12.22 17.68 -25.99
N ASN A 399 -12.76 18.39 -26.99
CA ASN A 399 -12.56 18.06 -28.41
C ASN A 399 -11.17 18.54 -28.85
N ILE A 400 -10.26 17.58 -29.09
CA ILE A 400 -8.86 17.89 -29.42
C ILE A 400 -8.68 18.45 -30.84
N GLU A 401 -9.59 18.12 -31.76
CA GLU A 401 -9.54 18.56 -33.16
C GLU A 401 -9.90 20.04 -33.29
N GLU A 402 -10.91 20.49 -32.55
CA GLU A 402 -11.33 21.91 -32.50
C GLU A 402 -10.24 22.81 -31.91
N CYS A 403 -9.40 22.27 -31.05
CA CYS A 403 -8.29 22.98 -30.42
C CYS A 403 -7.01 22.99 -31.28
N GLY A 404 -6.97 22.25 -32.40
CA GLY A 404 -5.78 22.13 -33.24
C GLY A 404 -4.60 21.46 -32.54
N LEU A 405 -4.87 20.57 -31.57
CA LEU A 405 -3.86 19.82 -30.86
C LEU A 405 -3.40 18.63 -31.70
N GLU A 406 -2.19 18.73 -32.25
CA GLU A 406 -1.57 17.66 -33.03
C GLU A 406 -0.76 16.75 -32.10
N MET A 407 -1.28 15.56 -31.83
CA MET A 407 -0.66 14.56 -30.97
C MET A 407 -0.57 13.23 -31.72
N TYR A 408 0.43 12.41 -31.40
CA TYR A 408 0.67 11.12 -32.04
C TYR A 408 0.75 10.02 -30.99
N PHE A 409 0.64 8.75 -31.39
CA PHE A 409 0.79 7.59 -30.52
C PHE A 409 2.28 7.31 -30.18
N ALA A 410 3.02 8.35 -29.81
CA ALA A 410 4.40 8.30 -29.34
C ALA A 410 4.58 9.24 -28.14
N GLN A 411 5.52 8.92 -27.26
CA GLN A 411 5.85 9.71 -26.07
C GLN A 411 7.35 9.88 -25.90
N ASP A 412 7.77 11.12 -25.71
CA ASP A 412 9.15 11.44 -25.39
C ASP A 412 9.37 11.45 -23.87
N TYR A 413 10.55 11.03 -23.44
CA TYR A 413 10.93 11.03 -22.04
C TYR A 413 12.43 11.19 -21.84
N ASP A 414 12.79 11.94 -20.82
CA ASP A 414 14.18 12.13 -20.41
C ASP A 414 14.61 10.99 -19.48
N VAL A 415 15.75 10.37 -19.79
CA VAL A 415 16.49 9.52 -18.84
C VAL A 415 17.92 10.02 -18.79
N LEU A 416 18.32 10.54 -17.63
CA LEU A 416 19.69 11.03 -17.36
C LEU A 416 20.16 12.08 -18.38
N GLY A 417 19.27 12.98 -18.81
CA GLY A 417 19.56 14.05 -19.78
C GLY A 417 19.45 13.62 -21.25
N VAL A 418 19.09 12.36 -21.52
CA VAL A 418 18.89 11.85 -22.87
C VAL A 418 17.39 11.74 -23.14
N VAL A 419 16.90 12.50 -24.12
CA VAL A 419 15.53 12.41 -24.62
C VAL A 419 15.41 11.15 -25.48
N ASN A 420 14.58 10.22 -25.03
CA ASN A 420 14.22 9.01 -25.75
C ASN A 420 12.77 9.11 -26.21
N SER A 421 12.45 8.55 -27.37
CA SER A 421 11.08 8.45 -27.88
C SER A 421 10.58 7.02 -27.79
N HIS A 422 9.32 6.82 -27.40
CA HIS A 422 8.67 5.52 -27.29
C HIS A 422 7.36 5.52 -28.08
N GLU A 423 7.27 4.67 -29.09
CA GLU A 423 6.01 4.43 -29.79
C GLU A 423 5.08 3.57 -28.93
N LEU A 424 3.86 4.05 -28.68
CA LEU A 424 2.86 3.36 -27.86
C LEU A 424 2.23 2.16 -28.60
N VAL A 425 2.23 2.23 -29.93
CA VAL A 425 1.83 1.18 -30.86
C VAL A 425 2.86 1.11 -31.97
N GLU A 426 2.91 0.01 -32.72
CA GLU A 426 3.79 -0.11 -33.88
C GLU A 426 3.44 0.94 -34.94
N GLY A 427 4.41 1.78 -35.34
CA GLY A 427 4.19 2.91 -36.24
C GLY A 427 3.45 4.07 -35.57
N GLY A 428 3.46 4.12 -34.23
CA GLY A 428 2.71 5.09 -33.44
C GLY A 428 3.17 6.53 -33.65
N ALA A 429 4.41 6.75 -34.09
CA ALA A 429 4.93 8.07 -34.43
C ALA A 429 4.17 8.74 -35.59
N ASP A 430 3.59 7.96 -36.50
CA ASP A 430 2.83 8.45 -37.66
C ASP A 430 1.30 8.37 -37.45
N LYS A 431 0.84 7.73 -36.37
CA LYS A 431 -0.59 7.60 -36.05
C LYS A 431 -1.07 8.82 -35.25
N LEU A 432 -1.86 9.68 -35.88
CA LEU A 432 -2.47 10.86 -35.25
C LEU A 432 -3.52 10.46 -34.19
N VAL A 433 -3.53 11.20 -33.08
CA VAL A 433 -4.58 11.11 -32.06
C VAL A 433 -5.77 11.98 -32.49
N THR A 434 -6.94 11.38 -32.58
CA THR A 434 -8.22 11.99 -32.97
C THR A 434 -9.23 11.88 -31.84
N ASP A 435 -10.35 12.60 -31.91
CA ASP A 435 -11.36 12.52 -30.84
C ASP A 435 -11.96 11.10 -30.70
N GLU A 436 -11.99 10.36 -31.81
CA GLU A 436 -12.43 8.96 -31.87
C GLU A 436 -11.47 8.00 -31.16
N ASN A 437 -10.15 8.22 -31.27
CA ASN A 437 -9.13 7.29 -30.76
C ASN A 437 -8.44 7.76 -29.47
N LYS A 438 -8.76 8.95 -28.94
CA LYS A 438 -8.12 9.52 -27.75
C LYS A 438 -8.22 8.65 -26.50
N HIS A 439 -9.26 7.84 -26.37
CA HIS A 439 -9.43 6.91 -25.25
C HIS A 439 -8.39 5.77 -25.29
N GLU A 440 -8.09 5.24 -26.48
CA GLU A 440 -7.02 4.25 -26.70
C GLU A 440 -5.66 4.87 -26.35
N TYR A 441 -5.41 6.08 -26.82
CA TYR A 441 -4.20 6.83 -26.53
C TYR A 441 -4.00 7.04 -25.02
N ILE A 442 -5.04 7.51 -24.30
CA ILE A 442 -4.98 7.71 -22.84
C ILE A 442 -4.64 6.40 -22.11
N ASP A 443 -5.28 5.29 -22.48
CA ASP A 443 -5.04 3.99 -21.85
C ASP A 443 -3.60 3.49 -22.06
N LEU A 444 -3.04 3.68 -23.27
CA LEU A 444 -1.67 3.29 -23.59
C LEU A 444 -0.64 4.20 -22.90
N VAL A 445 -0.86 5.51 -22.91
CA VAL A 445 -0.02 6.49 -22.21
C VAL A 445 0.00 6.18 -20.71
N LEU A 446 -1.14 5.81 -20.14
CA LEU A 446 -1.24 5.43 -18.74
C LEU A 446 -0.40 4.18 -18.43
N GLN A 447 -0.58 3.10 -19.20
CA GLN A 447 0.21 1.87 -19.03
C GLN A 447 1.71 2.13 -19.20
N TRP A 448 2.08 2.97 -20.17
CA TRP A 448 3.46 3.39 -20.37
C TRP A 448 3.99 4.16 -19.16
N ARG A 449 3.28 5.18 -18.66
CA ARG A 449 3.73 6.03 -17.55
C ARG A 449 4.00 5.25 -16.25
N PHE A 450 3.21 4.22 -15.98
CA PHE A 450 3.39 3.36 -14.80
C PHE A 450 4.46 2.28 -14.96
N SER A 451 4.84 1.94 -16.19
CA SER A 451 5.80 0.86 -16.47
C SER A 451 7.17 1.37 -16.93
N ARG A 452 7.25 2.61 -17.42
CA ARG A 452 8.46 3.22 -17.99
C ARG A 452 9.63 3.19 -17.01
N GLY A 453 10.69 2.50 -17.41
CA GLY A 453 11.95 2.43 -16.66
C GLY A 453 11.90 1.66 -15.35
N VAL A 454 10.76 1.02 -15.01
CA VAL A 454 10.58 0.31 -13.73
C VAL A 454 10.13 -1.15 -13.89
N LYS A 455 9.96 -1.66 -15.12
CA LYS A 455 9.44 -3.03 -15.39
C LYS A 455 10.25 -4.11 -14.67
N ASP A 456 11.57 -4.09 -14.80
CA ASP A 456 12.44 -5.14 -14.25
C ASP A 456 12.51 -5.08 -12.72
N GLN A 457 12.47 -3.87 -12.16
CA GLN A 457 12.41 -3.62 -10.73
C GLN A 457 11.11 -4.15 -10.13
N THR A 458 9.97 -3.79 -10.72
CA THR A 458 8.65 -4.27 -10.30
C THR A 458 8.59 -5.79 -10.43
N LYS A 459 9.05 -6.37 -11.54
CA LYS A 459 9.13 -7.83 -11.72
C LYS A 459 9.97 -8.49 -10.63
N SER A 460 11.17 -7.97 -10.36
CA SER A 460 12.06 -8.54 -9.33
C SER A 460 11.44 -8.48 -7.93
N PHE A 461 10.75 -7.38 -7.61
CA PHE A 461 9.99 -7.26 -6.37
C PHE A 461 8.89 -8.31 -6.28
N MET A 462 8.09 -8.47 -7.34
CA MET A 462 6.99 -9.43 -7.41
C MET A 462 7.49 -10.87 -7.24
N GLU A 463 8.56 -11.25 -7.94
CA GLU A 463 9.20 -12.56 -7.79
C GLU A 463 9.64 -12.81 -6.34
N GLY A 464 10.28 -11.81 -5.71
CA GLY A 464 10.68 -11.91 -4.31
C GLY A 464 9.50 -12.05 -3.34
N PHE A 465 8.39 -11.39 -3.64
CA PHE A 465 7.17 -11.47 -2.84
C PHE A 465 6.52 -12.85 -2.97
N GLU A 466 6.27 -13.30 -4.21
CA GLU A 466 5.62 -14.58 -4.55
C GLU A 466 6.36 -15.80 -3.99
N GLU A 467 7.69 -15.72 -3.91
CA GLU A 467 8.52 -16.76 -3.29
C GLU A 467 8.10 -17.11 -1.86
N VAL A 468 7.67 -16.11 -1.09
CA VAL A 468 7.30 -16.28 0.32
C VAL A 468 5.78 -16.40 0.46
N VAL A 469 5.01 -15.50 -0.16
CA VAL A 469 3.54 -15.48 -0.11
C VAL A 469 2.99 -15.55 -1.54
N PRO A 470 2.34 -16.66 -1.93
CA PRO A 470 1.67 -16.75 -3.22
C PRO A 470 0.59 -15.66 -3.39
N ILE A 471 0.51 -15.05 -4.58
CA ILE A 471 -0.43 -13.94 -4.84
C ILE A 471 -1.89 -14.38 -4.71
N GLU A 472 -2.19 -15.65 -4.98
CA GLU A 472 -3.54 -16.20 -4.85
C GLU A 472 -4.07 -16.05 -3.42
N TRP A 473 -3.20 -16.09 -2.40
CA TRP A 473 -3.60 -15.95 -1.00
C TRP A 473 -4.03 -14.53 -0.66
N ILE A 474 -3.55 -13.54 -1.41
CA ILE A 474 -3.87 -12.13 -1.19
C ILE A 474 -4.89 -11.59 -2.19
N SER A 475 -5.25 -12.37 -3.22
CA SER A 475 -6.22 -11.99 -4.27
C SER A 475 -7.62 -11.64 -3.74
N ILE A 476 -7.97 -12.13 -2.54
CA ILE A 476 -9.22 -11.81 -1.85
C ILE A 476 -9.26 -10.37 -1.31
N PHE A 477 -8.10 -9.73 -1.14
CA PHE A 477 -7.98 -8.37 -0.63
C PHE A 477 -8.04 -7.34 -1.75
N ASP A 478 -8.59 -6.17 -1.43
CA ASP A 478 -8.34 -4.98 -2.23
C ASP A 478 -7.03 -4.26 -1.86
N GLU A 479 -6.63 -3.29 -2.67
CA GLU A 479 -5.38 -2.55 -2.48
C GLU A 479 -5.34 -1.78 -1.15
N ARG A 480 -6.49 -1.39 -0.61
CA ARG A 480 -6.60 -0.65 0.65
C ARG A 480 -6.54 -1.59 1.85
N GLU A 481 -7.22 -2.74 1.75
CA GLU A 481 -7.13 -3.83 2.71
C GLU A 481 -5.69 -4.36 2.79
N LEU A 482 -4.98 -4.44 1.65
CA LEU A 482 -3.57 -4.84 1.61
C LEU A 482 -2.65 -3.79 2.26
N GLU A 483 -2.90 -2.50 2.05
CA GLU A 483 -2.22 -1.43 2.79
C GLU A 483 -2.44 -1.60 4.30
N LEU A 484 -3.67 -1.87 4.75
CA LEU A 484 -4.00 -2.09 6.17
C LEU A 484 -3.29 -3.33 6.73
N MET A 485 -3.18 -4.40 5.95
CA MET A 485 -2.48 -5.61 6.33
C MET A 485 -0.99 -5.39 6.57
N LEU A 486 -0.37 -4.50 5.80
CA LEU A 486 1.06 -4.18 5.88
C LEU A 486 1.37 -3.05 6.87
N CYS A 487 0.56 -2.02 6.91
CA CYS A 487 0.83 -0.83 7.73
C CYS A 487 0.22 -0.92 9.12
N GLY A 488 -0.87 -1.68 9.30
CA GLY A 488 -1.67 -1.72 10.51
C GLY A 488 -2.58 -0.50 10.66
N MET A 489 -3.62 -0.64 11.48
CA MET A 489 -4.51 0.45 11.89
C MET A 489 -3.99 1.16 13.12
N GLN A 490 -4.35 2.44 13.21
CA GLN A 490 -4.19 3.27 14.39
C GLN A 490 -5.59 3.65 14.89
N GLU A 491 -5.71 3.91 16.19
CA GLU A 491 -6.93 4.47 16.74
C GLU A 491 -7.06 5.94 16.30
N ILE A 492 -8.19 6.28 15.69
CA ILE A 492 -8.44 7.63 15.20
C ILE A 492 -9.16 8.46 16.27
N ASP A 493 -8.50 9.50 16.76
CA ASP A 493 -9.12 10.53 17.59
C ASP A 493 -9.99 11.44 16.71
N VAL A 494 -11.31 11.20 16.78
CA VAL A 494 -12.31 11.97 16.02
C VAL A 494 -12.35 13.44 16.44
N ASN A 495 -12.05 13.76 17.70
CA ASN A 495 -12.07 15.14 18.18
C ASN A 495 -10.87 15.92 17.63
N GLU A 496 -9.70 15.28 17.57
CA GLU A 496 -8.50 15.84 16.97
C GLU A 496 -8.68 16.05 15.45
N TRP A 497 -9.30 15.07 14.77
CA TRP A 497 -9.67 15.17 13.36
C TRP A 497 -10.61 16.34 13.09
N GLU A 498 -11.70 16.47 13.86
CA GLU A 498 -12.69 17.53 13.71
C GLU A 498 -12.11 18.92 14.02
N ARG A 499 -11.19 19.02 14.98
CA ARG A 499 -10.50 20.28 15.33
C ARG A 499 -9.55 20.75 14.24
N ASN A 500 -8.92 19.83 13.52
CA ASN A 500 -7.97 20.12 12.46
C ASN A 500 -8.56 20.12 11.05
N THR A 501 -9.88 19.97 10.92
CA THR A 501 -10.57 20.02 9.61
C THR A 501 -10.89 21.44 9.17
N ILE A 502 -10.60 21.75 7.91
CA ILE A 502 -10.99 23.00 7.25
C ILE A 502 -12.25 22.80 6.38
N TYR A 503 -13.05 23.85 6.22
CA TYR A 503 -14.29 23.81 5.44
C TYR A 503 -14.25 24.85 4.32
N ARG A 504 -14.67 24.45 3.12
CA ARG A 504 -14.85 25.32 1.96
C ARG A 504 -16.31 25.28 1.54
N ASN A 505 -16.91 26.45 1.29
CA ASN A 505 -18.34 26.58 0.94
C ASN A 505 -19.31 25.91 1.96
N TYR A 506 -18.78 25.59 3.13
CA TYR A 506 -19.44 25.05 4.31
C TYR A 506 -18.86 25.71 5.55
N THR A 507 -19.58 25.60 6.66
CA THR A 507 -19.09 26.01 7.98
C THR A 507 -19.36 24.90 8.98
N ARG A 508 -18.71 24.94 10.15
CA ARG A 508 -18.97 23.99 11.24
C ARG A 508 -20.45 23.95 11.67
N GLY A 509 -21.19 25.04 11.50
CA GLY A 509 -22.62 25.13 11.84
C GLY A 509 -23.56 24.57 10.76
N THR A 510 -23.06 24.23 9.58
CA THR A 510 -23.88 23.71 8.49
C THR A 510 -24.38 22.29 8.80
N LYS A 511 -25.66 22.00 8.53
CA LYS A 511 -26.30 20.72 8.84
C LYS A 511 -25.51 19.52 8.31
N GLN A 512 -25.03 19.57 7.06
CA GLN A 512 -24.26 18.50 6.44
C GLN A 512 -22.94 18.22 7.17
N ILE A 513 -22.28 19.25 7.73
CA ILE A 513 -21.06 19.08 8.51
C ILE A 513 -21.36 18.46 9.88
N GLN A 514 -22.44 18.88 10.53
CA GLN A 514 -22.88 18.27 11.78
C GLN A 514 -23.24 16.79 11.58
N TRP A 515 -23.98 16.48 10.52
CA TRP A 515 -24.32 15.12 10.12
C TRP A 515 -23.08 14.29 9.79
N PHE A 516 -22.12 14.84 9.05
CA PHE A 516 -20.86 14.16 8.75
C PHE A 516 -20.14 13.72 10.04
N TRP A 517 -19.91 14.64 10.98
CA TRP A 517 -19.23 14.29 12.23
C TRP A 517 -20.06 13.42 13.16
N GLN A 518 -21.39 13.53 13.12
CA GLN A 518 -22.26 12.57 13.81
C GLN A 518 -22.05 11.16 13.25
N THR A 519 -22.06 11.00 11.92
CA THR A 519 -21.81 9.70 11.28
C THR A 519 -20.41 9.18 11.60
N VAL A 520 -19.36 10.02 11.54
CA VAL A 520 -17.98 9.59 11.87
C VAL A 520 -17.84 9.13 13.33
N ARG A 521 -18.56 9.74 14.27
CA ARG A 521 -18.58 9.28 15.68
C ARG A 521 -19.30 7.94 15.84
N GLU A 522 -20.37 7.70 15.07
CA GLU A 522 -21.10 6.42 15.04
C GLU A 522 -20.30 5.30 14.36
N MET A 523 -19.37 5.62 13.46
CA MET A 523 -18.49 4.64 12.81
C MET A 523 -17.55 3.98 13.83
N ASP A 524 -17.30 2.68 13.63
CA ASP A 524 -16.18 1.97 14.25
C ASP A 524 -14.83 2.46 13.69
N ASN A 525 -13.73 2.08 14.34
CA ASN A 525 -12.40 2.54 13.93
C ASN A 525 -12.02 2.07 12.52
N GLU A 526 -12.48 0.88 12.10
CA GLU A 526 -12.21 0.36 10.76
C GLU A 526 -12.82 1.27 9.69
N LYS A 527 -14.10 1.66 9.82
CA LYS A 527 -14.77 2.58 8.91
C LYS A 527 -14.15 3.97 8.93
N ARG A 528 -13.68 4.46 10.10
CA ARG A 528 -12.94 5.72 10.20
C ARG A 528 -11.63 5.67 9.41
N VAL A 529 -10.88 4.58 9.50
CA VAL A 529 -9.64 4.39 8.75
C VAL A 529 -9.91 4.29 7.25
N ARG A 530 -10.98 3.61 6.84
CA ARG A 530 -11.39 3.57 5.42
C ARG A 530 -11.78 4.95 4.89
N LEU A 531 -12.47 5.77 5.69
CA LEU A 531 -12.75 7.16 5.35
C LEU A 531 -11.46 7.98 5.23
N LEU A 532 -10.48 7.76 6.11
CA LEU A 532 -9.18 8.40 6.02
C LEU A 532 -8.46 8.01 4.72
N GLN A 533 -8.41 6.71 4.39
CA GLN A 533 -7.85 6.21 3.12
C GLN A 533 -8.58 6.80 1.92
N PHE A 534 -9.91 6.90 1.99
CA PHE A 534 -10.72 7.47 0.92
C PHE A 534 -10.31 8.91 0.60
N VAL A 535 -10.06 9.72 1.63
CA VAL A 535 -9.80 11.16 1.47
C VAL A 535 -8.32 11.51 1.34
N THR A 536 -7.41 10.72 1.89
CA THR A 536 -5.97 11.02 1.93
C THR A 536 -5.12 10.07 1.09
N GLY A 537 -5.69 8.94 0.65
CA GLY A 537 -5.00 7.91 -0.12
C GLY A 537 -4.11 6.97 0.72
N THR A 538 -4.12 7.09 2.04
CA THR A 538 -3.37 6.20 2.95
C THR A 538 -4.09 6.02 4.29
N CYS A 539 -3.86 4.89 4.97
CA CYS A 539 -4.36 4.65 6.33
C CYS A 539 -3.50 5.28 7.43
N ARG A 540 -2.39 5.93 7.05
CA ARG A 540 -1.37 6.42 7.98
C ARG A 540 -1.60 7.89 8.35
N LEU A 541 -1.38 8.20 9.62
CA LEU A 541 -1.28 9.56 10.12
C LEU A 541 0.19 9.92 10.39
N PRO A 542 0.59 11.19 10.17
CA PRO A 542 1.86 11.72 10.65
C PRO A 542 1.98 11.64 12.18
N VAL A 543 3.21 11.74 12.69
CA VAL A 543 3.47 11.64 14.15
C VAL A 543 2.70 12.71 14.92
N GLY A 544 2.60 13.94 14.40
CA GLY A 544 1.80 15.02 15.00
C GLY A 544 0.29 14.92 14.77
N GLY A 545 -0.23 13.87 14.14
CA GLY A 545 -1.66 13.67 13.89
C GLY A 545 -2.20 14.49 12.72
N PHE A 546 -3.46 14.91 12.80
CA PHE A 546 -4.17 15.60 11.70
C PHE A 546 -3.64 17.01 11.41
N VAL A 547 -2.93 17.63 12.36
CA VAL A 547 -2.36 18.98 12.18
C VAL A 547 -1.19 18.99 11.18
N GLU A 548 -0.45 17.89 11.11
CA GLU A 548 0.74 17.73 10.26
C GLU A 548 0.44 17.00 8.96
N LEU A 549 -0.85 16.86 8.59
CA LEU A 549 -1.22 16.23 7.32
C LEU A 549 -0.51 16.92 6.14
N MET A 550 0.02 16.08 5.26
CA MET A 550 0.73 16.49 4.07
C MET A 550 -0.12 16.17 2.84
N GLY A 551 -0.02 17.03 1.83
CA GLY A 551 -0.54 16.86 0.48
C GLY A 551 0.58 17.01 -0.54
N SER A 552 0.24 16.91 -1.82
CA SER A 552 1.17 17.08 -2.96
C SER A 552 2.01 18.38 -2.85
N ASN A 553 1.37 19.47 -2.44
CA ASN A 553 2.00 20.80 -2.35
C ASN A 553 2.57 21.12 -0.95
N GLY A 554 2.67 20.14 -0.04
CA GLY A 554 3.20 20.29 1.32
C GLY A 554 2.14 20.23 2.42
N PRO A 555 2.31 20.93 3.55
CA PRO A 555 1.35 20.90 4.65
C PRO A 555 -0.07 21.25 4.19
N GLN A 556 -0.97 20.28 4.30
CA GLN A 556 -2.33 20.34 3.75
C GLN A 556 -3.29 19.58 4.66
N LYS A 557 -4.08 20.33 5.42
CA LYS A 557 -5.08 19.78 6.34
C LYS A 557 -6.22 19.09 5.61
N PHE A 558 -6.90 18.19 6.33
CA PHE A 558 -8.15 17.59 5.89
C PHE A 558 -9.21 18.66 5.60
N CYS A 559 -9.84 18.59 4.43
CA CYS A 559 -10.76 19.62 3.93
C CYS A 559 -12.10 19.00 3.53
N ILE A 560 -13.22 19.63 3.89
CA ILE A 560 -14.54 19.30 3.35
C ILE A 560 -15.05 20.48 2.52
N ASP A 561 -15.38 20.23 1.25
CA ASP A 561 -15.88 21.23 0.32
C ASP A 561 -17.32 20.92 -0.11
N ARG A 562 -18.14 21.96 -0.33
CA ARG A 562 -19.49 21.80 -0.87
C ARG A 562 -19.43 21.76 -2.39
N VAL A 563 -19.55 20.56 -2.95
CA VAL A 563 -19.51 20.34 -4.40
C VAL A 563 -20.61 19.37 -4.83
N GLY A 564 -21.24 19.65 -5.97
CA GLY A 564 -22.16 18.72 -6.62
C GLY A 564 -23.64 18.85 -6.23
N LYS A 565 -24.42 17.85 -6.66
CA LYS A 565 -25.87 17.76 -6.46
C LYS A 565 -26.20 16.65 -5.47
N GLU A 566 -27.38 16.72 -4.85
CA GLU A 566 -27.86 15.75 -3.85
C GLU A 566 -27.89 14.29 -4.35
N THR A 567 -27.95 14.06 -5.66
CA THR A 567 -27.94 12.73 -6.26
C THR A 567 -26.53 12.14 -6.36
N TRP A 568 -25.50 12.98 -6.32
CA TRP A 568 -24.11 12.58 -6.50
C TRP A 568 -23.58 11.89 -5.25
N LEU A 569 -22.60 11.00 -5.45
CA LEU A 569 -21.81 10.43 -4.37
C LEU A 569 -20.74 11.42 -3.91
N PRO A 570 -20.29 11.35 -2.63
CA PRO A 570 -19.12 12.08 -2.19
C PRO A 570 -17.90 11.64 -2.99
N ARG A 571 -16.99 12.58 -3.27
CA ARG A 571 -15.74 12.32 -4.00
C ARG A 571 -14.55 12.82 -3.22
N SER A 572 -13.39 12.24 -3.48
CA SER A 572 -12.14 12.66 -2.84
C SER A 572 -11.08 13.09 -3.84
N HIS A 573 -10.34 14.11 -3.43
CA HIS A 573 -9.10 14.59 -4.03
C HIS A 573 -7.99 14.43 -2.99
N THR A 574 -7.36 13.28 -3.05
CA THR A 574 -6.37 12.77 -2.11
C THR A 574 -5.12 13.63 -2.04
N CYS A 575 -4.66 14.16 -3.18
CA CYS A 575 -3.53 15.10 -3.26
C CYS A 575 -3.73 16.37 -2.43
N PHE A 576 -4.97 16.71 -2.10
CA PHE A 576 -5.35 17.88 -1.31
C PHE A 576 -6.01 17.51 0.04
N ASN A 577 -6.06 16.22 0.39
CA ASN A 577 -6.80 15.70 1.55
C ASN A 577 -8.24 16.24 1.62
N ARG A 578 -8.91 16.32 0.46
CA ARG A 578 -10.21 17.01 0.30
C ARG A 578 -11.33 16.04 -0.03
N LEU A 579 -12.42 16.15 0.73
CA LEU A 579 -13.70 15.49 0.50
C LEU A 579 -14.70 16.49 -0.11
N ASP A 580 -15.12 16.22 -1.33
CA ASP A 580 -16.26 16.88 -1.98
C ASP A 580 -17.54 16.25 -1.42
N LEU A 581 -18.25 16.99 -0.58
CA LEU A 581 -19.46 16.54 0.10
C LEU A 581 -20.70 17.27 -0.45
N PRO A 582 -21.58 16.56 -1.19
CA PRO A 582 -22.80 17.16 -1.72
C PRO A 582 -23.73 17.69 -0.62
N PRO A 583 -24.57 18.70 -0.93
CA PRO A 583 -25.50 19.29 0.03
C PRO A 583 -26.74 18.43 0.24
N TYR A 584 -26.58 17.22 0.79
CA TYR A 584 -27.67 16.28 1.05
C TYR A 584 -28.79 16.88 1.91
N LYS A 585 -30.01 16.34 1.76
CA LYS A 585 -31.22 16.87 2.41
C LYS A 585 -31.51 16.26 3.79
N SER A 586 -30.98 15.08 4.09
CA SER A 586 -31.19 14.39 5.36
C SER A 586 -29.92 13.72 5.88
N TYR A 587 -29.94 13.41 7.18
CA TYR A 587 -28.90 12.64 7.85
C TYR A 587 -28.74 11.25 7.22
N ASP A 588 -29.84 10.53 7.02
CA ASP A 588 -29.82 9.17 6.49
C ASP A 588 -29.26 9.11 5.08
N GLN A 589 -29.62 10.09 4.23
CA GLN A 589 -29.07 10.19 2.88
C GLN A 589 -27.55 10.40 2.91
N LEU A 590 -27.06 11.30 3.77
CA LEU A 590 -25.62 11.54 3.91
C LEU A 590 -24.91 10.28 4.40
N LYS A 591 -25.45 9.63 5.44
CA LYS A 591 -24.87 8.42 6.04
C LYS A 591 -24.78 7.29 5.02
N GLU A 592 -25.85 7.00 4.31
CA GLU A 592 -25.90 5.95 3.29
C GLU A 592 -24.92 6.24 2.14
N LYS A 593 -24.94 7.45 1.58
CA LYS A 593 -24.07 7.84 0.45
C LYS A 593 -22.60 7.87 0.85
N LEU A 594 -22.28 8.31 2.07
CA LEU A 594 -20.92 8.33 2.59
C LEU A 594 -20.40 6.90 2.82
N LEU A 595 -21.19 6.03 3.47
CA LEU A 595 -20.82 4.64 3.70
C LEU A 595 -20.64 3.89 2.37
N PHE A 596 -21.55 4.09 1.42
CA PHE A 596 -21.41 3.54 0.08
C PHE A 596 -20.11 4.01 -0.58
N ALA A 597 -19.80 5.30 -0.54
CA ALA A 597 -18.62 5.85 -1.20
C ALA A 597 -17.29 5.40 -0.56
N ILE A 598 -17.24 5.08 0.73
CA ILE A 598 -16.01 4.54 1.35
C ILE A 598 -15.85 3.04 1.10
N GLU A 599 -16.95 2.31 0.90
CA GLU A 599 -16.94 0.86 0.65
C GLU A 599 -16.75 0.54 -0.83
N GLU A 600 -17.47 1.17 -1.75
CA GLU A 600 -17.51 0.84 -3.19
C GLU A 600 -16.44 1.57 -4.02
N THR A 601 -15.22 1.63 -3.50
CA THR A 601 -14.14 2.45 -4.09
C THR A 601 -13.33 1.80 -5.21
N GLU A 602 -13.65 0.56 -5.56
CA GLU A 602 -13.10 -0.07 -6.74
C GLU A 602 -13.98 0.24 -7.95
N GLY A 603 -13.67 1.35 -8.60
CA GLY A 603 -14.37 1.78 -9.81
C GLY A 603 -15.24 3.00 -9.59
N PHE A 604 -14.62 4.17 -9.40
CA PHE A 604 -15.26 5.44 -9.75
C PHE A 604 -15.29 5.65 -11.27
N GLY A 605 -15.70 4.61 -12.00
CA GLY A 605 -15.77 4.55 -13.46
C GLY A 605 -17.19 4.29 -13.96
N GLN A 606 -18.21 4.67 -13.19
CA GLN A 606 -19.50 5.02 -13.78
C GLN A 606 -19.56 6.54 -13.88
N GLU A 607 -18.79 7.07 -14.84
CA GLU A 607 -19.21 8.23 -15.61
C GLU A 607 -19.93 7.72 -16.86
#